data_AF-A0A7S6UPN9-F1
#
_entry.id   AF-A0A7S6UPN9-F1
#
_cell.length_a   1.000
_cell.length_b   1.000
_cell.length_c   1.000
_cell.angle_alpha   90.00
_cell.angle_beta   90.00
_cell.angle_gamma   90.00
#
_symmetry.space_group_name_H-M   'P 1'
#
loop_
_entity.id
_entity.type
_entity.pdbx_description
1 polymer ?
#
loop_
_entity_poly.entity_id
_entity_poly.type
_entity_poly.pdbx_seq_one_letter_code
_entity_poly.pdbx_strand_id
1 'polypeptide(L)'
;MSESDPSPPSFAPDDRDAGRQVLTGQWTLEQAQAVGDQLASMSEDTRVLDATGVDRLDSLGVLQLLRFARERELEFQEFEFHPDHRALVAVIDDVTDERLPRPREFGVREALARLGRAVASNWREARSLLGFFGEVLVKMLRLVRDPRRFRPIATVFHMEQVGLDAVPLVALLCFLVGAVVAFLGANVLRDFGATIFVVELVSIAFLREFGVLLTAIILAGRTASAFTAQIGAMVGREEVDAMRTLGLDPVDLLVIPRVLALLVTLPLLTFVAMMAGLLGGLTVGAFNLDIPPQQYLTRMQDTMSLKHLWVGLGKAPVFALVISLIGCLEGLQVKGTAQSLGERTTSSVVQSISLVIVLDAFFAIWLMEMGW
;
A
#
# COMPACT_ATOMS: atom_id res chain seq x y z
N MET A 1 -13.13 54.12 17.02
CA MET A 1 -14.24 53.80 16.09
C MET A 1 -15.12 52.81 16.81
N SER A 2 -16.38 53.17 17.04
CA SER A 2 -17.34 52.37 17.81
C SER A 2 -17.54 51.01 17.14
N GLU A 3 -17.22 49.92 17.82
CA GLU A 3 -17.80 48.61 17.49
C GLU A 3 -19.30 48.73 17.70
N SER A 4 -20.05 48.85 16.60
CA SER A 4 -21.49 48.66 16.61
C SER A 4 -21.75 47.20 16.97
N ASP A 5 -22.56 46.98 18.01
CA ASP A 5 -23.08 45.66 18.40
C ASP A 5 -23.57 44.93 17.14
N PRO A 6 -23.14 43.69 16.87
CA PRO A 6 -23.49 43.00 15.63
C PRO A 6 -25.01 42.83 15.55
N SER A 7 -25.61 43.37 14.49
CA SER A 7 -27.03 43.25 14.18
C SER A 7 -27.40 41.75 14.17
N PRO A 8 -28.32 41.29 15.04
CA PRO A 8 -28.70 39.88 15.09
C PRO A 8 -29.37 39.46 13.76
N PRO A 9 -29.26 38.18 13.36
CA PRO A 9 -29.90 37.69 12.15
C PRO A 9 -31.41 37.76 12.35
N SER A 10 -32.10 38.32 11.37
CA SER A 10 -33.55 38.44 11.36
C SER A 10 -34.08 38.28 9.94
N PHE A 11 -35.34 37.86 9.83
CA PHE A 11 -36.06 37.86 8.57
C PHE A 11 -37.39 38.61 8.70
N ALA A 12 -37.89 39.14 7.60
CA ALA A 12 -39.22 39.74 7.51
C ALA A 12 -39.86 39.37 6.16
N PRO A 13 -41.19 39.15 6.11
CA PRO A 13 -41.89 38.98 4.84
C PRO A 13 -41.79 40.28 4.02
N ASP A 14 -41.65 40.14 2.70
CA ASP A 14 -41.75 41.29 1.80
C ASP A 14 -43.20 41.80 1.78
N ASP A 15 -43.39 43.11 1.95
CA ASP A 15 -44.69 43.77 1.90
C ASP A 15 -45.43 43.56 0.56
N ARG A 16 -44.72 43.13 -0.50
CA ARG A 16 -45.27 42.95 -1.85
C ARG A 16 -45.55 41.50 -2.23
N ASP A 17 -44.96 40.53 -1.54
CA ASP A 17 -45.12 39.10 -1.83
C ASP A 17 -44.96 38.27 -0.55
N ALA A 18 -46.05 37.66 -0.07
CA ALA A 18 -46.05 36.85 1.13
C ALA A 18 -45.16 35.59 1.04
N GLY A 19 -44.79 35.17 -0.18
CA GLY A 19 -43.85 34.08 -0.43
C GLY A 19 -42.37 34.48 -0.44
N ARG A 20 -42.05 35.78 -0.35
CA ARG A 20 -40.68 36.30 -0.35
C ARG A 20 -40.28 36.73 1.06
N GLN A 21 -39.16 36.22 1.55
CA GLN A 21 -38.60 36.55 2.86
C GLN A 21 -37.30 37.33 2.68
N VAL A 22 -37.21 38.51 3.30
CA VAL A 22 -36.02 39.36 3.27
C VAL A 22 -35.18 39.08 4.52
N LEU A 23 -33.94 38.66 4.30
CA LEU A 23 -32.95 38.40 5.34
C LEU A 23 -32.16 39.66 5.65
N THR A 24 -31.98 39.93 6.94
CA THR A 24 -31.24 41.10 7.44
C THR A 24 -30.31 40.72 8.60
N GLY A 25 -29.38 41.62 8.90
CA GLY A 25 -28.39 41.45 9.97
C GLY A 25 -27.19 40.62 9.54
N GLN A 26 -26.46 40.06 10.51
CA GLN A 26 -25.24 39.30 10.25
C GLN A 26 -25.50 37.78 10.21
N TRP A 27 -25.04 37.13 9.14
CA TRP A 27 -25.21 35.69 8.91
C TRP A 27 -23.84 35.04 8.95
N THR A 28 -23.27 35.00 10.15
CA THR A 28 -21.89 34.54 10.41
C THR A 28 -21.84 33.41 11.42
N LEU A 29 -20.69 32.75 11.52
CA LEU A 29 -20.39 31.68 12.47
C LEU A 29 -20.65 32.08 13.92
N GLU A 30 -20.36 33.33 14.28
CA GLU A 30 -20.57 33.87 15.64
C GLU A 30 -22.06 33.84 16.04
N GLN A 31 -22.97 33.91 15.07
CA GLN A 31 -24.42 33.91 15.25
C GLN A 31 -25.08 32.62 14.71
N ALA A 32 -24.30 31.55 14.54
CA ALA A 32 -24.75 30.32 13.88
C ALA A 32 -26.02 29.71 14.48
N GLN A 33 -26.16 29.73 15.81
CA GLN A 33 -27.37 29.23 16.49
C GLN A 33 -28.59 30.09 16.20
N ALA A 34 -28.46 31.42 16.30
CA ALA A 34 -29.54 32.35 16.01
C ALA A 34 -29.99 32.27 14.54
N VAL A 35 -29.05 32.09 13.60
CA VAL A 35 -29.35 31.82 12.19
C VAL A 35 -30.18 30.55 12.04
N GLY A 36 -29.79 29.46 12.70
CA GLY A 36 -30.51 28.20 12.67
C GLY A 36 -31.94 28.31 13.22
N ASP A 37 -32.12 29.02 14.34
CA ASP A 37 -33.43 29.25 14.96
C ASP A 37 -34.35 30.10 14.06
N GLN A 38 -33.80 31.14 13.43
CA GLN A 38 -34.53 31.97 12.47
C GLN A 38 -34.98 31.16 11.26
N LEU A 39 -34.08 30.40 10.63
CA LEU A 39 -34.41 29.53 9.49
C LEU A 39 -35.46 28.46 9.87
N ALA A 40 -35.35 27.86 11.06
CA ALA A 40 -36.33 26.87 11.54
C ALA A 40 -37.73 27.45 11.78
N SER A 41 -37.82 28.75 12.12
CA SER A 41 -39.09 29.45 12.38
C SER A 41 -39.73 30.07 11.13
N MET A 42 -39.07 30.02 9.97
CA MET A 42 -39.62 30.52 8.71
C MET A 42 -40.82 29.69 8.22
N SER A 43 -41.82 30.36 7.66
CA SER A 43 -43.03 29.72 7.09
C SER A 43 -42.69 28.72 5.98
N GLU A 44 -43.38 27.57 5.94
CA GLU A 44 -43.24 26.54 4.90
C GLU A 44 -43.60 27.07 3.49
N ASP A 45 -44.40 28.12 3.39
CA ASP A 45 -44.81 28.74 2.11
C ASP A 45 -43.74 29.68 1.49
N THR A 46 -42.55 29.74 2.08
CA THR A 46 -41.45 30.60 1.59
C THR A 46 -40.90 30.03 0.28
N ARG A 47 -40.97 30.83 -0.80
CA ARG A 47 -40.52 30.47 -2.15
C ARG A 47 -39.29 31.22 -2.59
N VAL A 48 -39.07 32.44 -2.08
CA VAL A 48 -37.95 33.29 -2.48
C VAL A 48 -37.26 33.84 -1.24
N LEU A 49 -35.93 33.74 -1.19
CA LEU A 49 -35.10 34.29 -0.11
C LEU A 49 -34.26 35.44 -0.65
N ASP A 50 -34.56 36.64 -0.16
CA ASP A 50 -33.81 37.83 -0.48
C ASP A 50 -32.75 38.09 0.60
N ALA A 51 -31.50 37.74 0.30
CA ALA A 51 -30.33 37.94 1.14
C ALA A 51 -29.57 39.24 0.79
N THR A 52 -30.19 40.19 0.08
CA THR A 52 -29.55 41.47 -0.25
C THR A 52 -29.41 42.39 0.96
N GLY A 53 -30.26 42.24 1.98
CA GLY A 53 -30.23 43.00 3.24
C GLY A 53 -29.27 42.47 4.31
N VAL A 54 -28.49 41.43 3.99
CA VAL A 54 -27.52 40.83 4.91
C VAL A 54 -26.23 41.67 4.95
N ASP A 55 -25.87 42.17 6.13
CA ASP A 55 -24.71 43.06 6.32
C ASP A 55 -23.39 42.32 6.15
N ARG A 56 -23.32 41.07 6.61
CA ARG A 56 -22.11 40.24 6.59
C ARG A 56 -22.49 38.76 6.47
N LEU A 57 -21.95 38.08 5.46
CA LEU A 57 -22.18 36.66 5.19
C LEU A 57 -20.84 35.92 5.16
N ASP A 58 -20.72 34.81 5.89
CA ASP A 58 -19.52 33.96 5.88
C ASP A 58 -19.79 32.54 5.35
N SER A 59 -18.74 31.71 5.29
CA SER A 59 -18.86 30.37 4.72
C SER A 59 -19.87 29.48 5.44
N LEU A 60 -20.05 29.64 6.76
CA LEU A 60 -21.01 28.84 7.51
C LEU A 60 -22.43 29.37 7.31
N GLY A 61 -22.61 30.69 7.24
CA GLY A 61 -23.88 31.31 6.89
C GLY A 61 -24.39 30.85 5.52
N VAL A 62 -23.52 30.81 4.52
CA VAL A 62 -23.84 30.25 3.19
C VAL A 62 -24.25 28.79 3.29
N LEU A 63 -23.49 27.97 4.03
CA LEU A 63 -23.81 26.55 4.20
C LEU A 63 -25.18 26.32 4.87
N GLN A 64 -25.55 27.14 5.85
CA GLN A 64 -26.86 27.06 6.50
C GLN A 64 -28.00 27.45 5.55
N LEU A 65 -27.80 28.49 4.74
CA LEU A 65 -28.76 28.89 3.72
C LEU A 65 -28.93 27.82 2.62
N LEU A 66 -27.83 27.27 2.12
CA LEU A 66 -27.87 26.18 1.12
C LEU A 66 -28.50 24.90 1.68
N ARG A 67 -28.25 24.60 2.96
CA ARG A 67 -28.89 23.47 3.63
C ARG A 67 -30.40 23.68 3.77
N PHE A 68 -30.82 24.88 4.17
CA PHE A 68 -32.24 25.24 4.25
C PHE A 68 -32.93 25.17 2.87
N ALA A 69 -32.27 25.69 1.83
CA ALA A 69 -32.73 25.57 0.45
C ALA A 69 -32.99 24.11 0.06
N ARG A 70 -32.02 23.24 0.37
CA ARG A 70 -32.07 21.81 0.05
C ARG A 70 -33.16 21.08 0.84
N GLU A 71 -33.34 21.42 2.12
CA GLU A 71 -34.41 20.85 2.95
C GLU A 71 -35.81 21.25 2.47
N ARG A 72 -35.93 22.36 1.73
CA ARG A 72 -37.19 22.89 1.17
C ARG A 72 -37.33 22.78 -0.35
N GLU A 73 -36.41 22.08 -1.01
CA GLU A 73 -36.38 21.92 -2.48
C GLU A 73 -36.39 23.26 -3.25
N LEU A 74 -35.81 24.31 -2.67
CA LEU A 74 -35.66 25.61 -3.32
C LEU A 74 -34.46 25.59 -4.27
N GLU A 75 -34.66 26.11 -5.49
CA GLU A 75 -33.60 26.26 -6.47
C GLU A 75 -32.71 27.46 -6.13
N PHE A 76 -31.44 27.39 -6.51
CA PHE A 76 -30.48 28.48 -6.27
C PHE A 76 -30.90 29.82 -6.92
N GLN A 77 -31.74 29.78 -7.96
CA GLN A 77 -32.31 30.97 -8.62
C GLN A 77 -33.33 31.70 -7.75
N GLU A 78 -33.84 31.04 -6.71
CA GLU A 78 -34.80 31.59 -5.74
C GLU A 78 -34.10 32.34 -4.59
N PHE A 79 -32.76 32.41 -4.63
CA PHE A 79 -31.94 33.20 -3.70
C PHE A 79 -31.39 34.46 -4.38
N GLU A 80 -31.76 35.62 -3.86
CA GLU A 80 -31.18 36.90 -4.26
C GLU A 80 -30.08 37.31 -3.29
N PHE A 81 -28.81 37.21 -3.70
CA PHE A 81 -27.68 37.65 -2.87
C PHE A 81 -27.16 39.03 -3.26
N HIS A 82 -26.69 39.78 -2.25
CA HIS A 82 -25.91 41.01 -2.46
C HIS A 82 -24.69 40.73 -3.37
N PRO A 83 -24.33 41.64 -4.30
CA PRO A 83 -23.23 41.44 -5.25
C PRO A 83 -21.91 41.00 -4.61
N ASP A 84 -21.58 41.56 -3.45
CA ASP A 84 -20.34 41.29 -2.72
C ASP A 84 -20.26 39.84 -2.17
N HIS A 85 -21.40 39.18 -2.00
CA HIS A 85 -21.48 37.82 -1.45
C HIS A 85 -21.53 36.74 -2.53
N ARG A 86 -21.86 37.08 -3.78
CA ARG A 86 -22.05 36.10 -4.87
C ARG A 86 -20.81 35.24 -5.14
N ALA A 87 -19.62 35.83 -5.04
CA ALA A 87 -18.37 35.10 -5.25
C ALA A 87 -18.14 34.01 -4.19
N LEU A 88 -18.44 34.33 -2.92
CA LEU A 88 -18.34 33.37 -1.82
C LEU A 88 -19.36 32.24 -1.96
N VAL A 89 -20.60 32.58 -2.31
CA VAL A 89 -21.66 31.59 -2.48
C VAL A 89 -21.36 30.63 -3.63
N ALA A 90 -20.91 31.14 -4.78
CA ALA A 90 -20.58 30.30 -5.94
C ALA A 90 -19.46 29.29 -5.65
N VAL A 91 -18.43 29.69 -4.91
CA VAL A 91 -17.32 28.80 -4.51
C VAL A 91 -17.81 27.72 -3.54
N ILE A 92 -18.70 28.07 -2.61
CA ILE A 92 -19.20 27.11 -1.63
C ILE A 92 -20.18 26.13 -2.27
N ASP A 93 -21.05 26.61 -3.16
CA ASP A 93 -21.98 25.77 -3.91
C ASP A 93 -21.24 24.69 -4.71
N ASP A 94 -20.24 25.08 -5.49
CA ASP A 94 -19.35 24.19 -6.27
C ASP A 94 -18.66 23.13 -5.39
N VAL A 95 -18.23 23.51 -4.18
CA VAL A 95 -17.60 22.58 -3.23
C VAL A 95 -18.63 21.67 -2.53
N THR A 96 -19.87 22.13 -2.32
CA THR A 96 -20.91 21.35 -1.63
C THR A 96 -21.62 20.32 -2.50
N ASP A 97 -21.54 20.45 -3.83
CA ASP A 97 -22.18 19.52 -4.76
C ASP A 97 -21.49 18.13 -4.80
N GLU A 98 -20.24 18.04 -4.32
CA GLU A 98 -19.46 16.79 -4.37
C GLU A 98 -19.88 15.69 -3.38
N ARG A 99 -20.84 15.93 -2.47
CA ARG A 99 -21.26 14.92 -1.47
C ARG A 99 -22.68 14.41 -1.67
N LEU A 100 -22.95 13.84 -2.84
CA LEU A 100 -24.11 12.95 -2.99
C LEU A 100 -23.95 11.75 -2.04
N PRO A 101 -24.86 11.54 -1.05
CA PRO A 101 -24.85 10.32 -0.25
C PRO A 101 -25.15 9.15 -1.20
N ARG A 102 -24.15 8.28 -1.43
CA ARG A 102 -24.32 7.09 -2.27
C ARG A 102 -25.49 6.28 -1.73
N PRO A 103 -26.53 5.99 -2.54
CA PRO A 103 -27.60 5.10 -2.12
C PRO A 103 -26.96 3.78 -1.69
N ARG A 104 -27.22 3.35 -0.45
CA ARG A 104 -26.80 2.02 0.01
C ARG A 104 -27.73 1.00 -0.66
N GLU A 105 -27.47 0.70 -1.92
CA GLU A 105 -28.16 -0.37 -2.62
C GLU A 105 -27.63 -1.71 -2.11
N PHE A 106 -28.33 -2.29 -1.14
CA PHE A 106 -28.05 -3.65 -0.70
C PHE A 106 -28.64 -4.62 -1.72
N GLY A 107 -27.80 -5.32 -2.48
CA GLY A 107 -28.23 -6.31 -3.46
C GLY A 107 -27.09 -7.07 -4.09
N VAL A 108 -27.38 -8.27 -4.60
CA VAL A 108 -26.40 -9.12 -5.32
C VAL A 108 -25.78 -8.37 -6.50
N ARG A 109 -26.54 -7.50 -7.17
CA ARG A 109 -26.06 -6.63 -8.26
C ARG A 109 -24.99 -5.64 -7.79
N GLU A 110 -25.16 -5.02 -6.63
CA GLU A 110 -24.16 -4.09 -6.08
C GLU A 110 -22.94 -4.84 -5.54
N ALA A 111 -23.11 -6.03 -4.97
CA ALA A 111 -21.98 -6.91 -4.63
C ALA A 111 -21.17 -7.30 -5.88
N LEU A 112 -21.84 -7.67 -6.97
CA LEU A 112 -21.21 -7.93 -8.27
C LEU A 112 -20.57 -6.67 -8.86
N ALA A 113 -21.19 -5.49 -8.71
CA ALA A 113 -20.63 -4.23 -9.18
C ALA A 113 -19.38 -3.82 -8.37
N ARG A 114 -19.35 -4.08 -7.06
CA ARG A 114 -18.16 -3.88 -6.21
C ARG A 114 -17.06 -4.84 -6.60
N LEU A 115 -17.39 -6.12 -6.81
CA LEU A 115 -16.44 -7.11 -7.30
C LEU A 115 -15.88 -6.71 -8.66
N GLY A 116 -16.74 -6.29 -9.60
CA GLY A 116 -16.32 -5.81 -10.92
C GLY A 116 -15.38 -4.60 -10.84
N ARG A 117 -15.68 -3.62 -9.98
CA ARG A 117 -14.79 -2.48 -9.72
C ARG A 117 -13.44 -2.90 -9.13
N ALA A 118 -13.44 -3.85 -8.19
CA ALA A 118 -12.22 -4.38 -7.58
C ALA A 118 -11.36 -5.18 -8.58
N VAL A 119 -11.98 -6.01 -9.42
CA VAL A 119 -11.28 -6.74 -10.48
C VAL A 119 -10.69 -5.76 -11.49
N ALA A 120 -11.44 -4.72 -11.88
CA ALA A 120 -10.95 -3.69 -12.80
C ALA A 120 -9.82 -2.83 -12.20
N SER A 121 -9.81 -2.55 -10.89
CA SER A 121 -8.67 -1.89 -10.25
C SER A 121 -7.44 -2.80 -10.23
N ASN A 122 -7.60 -4.05 -9.82
CA ASN A 122 -6.49 -5.01 -9.76
C ASN A 122 -5.89 -5.27 -11.15
N TRP A 123 -6.72 -5.31 -12.19
CA TRP A 123 -6.25 -5.45 -13.58
C TRP A 123 -5.41 -4.25 -14.04
N ARG A 124 -5.80 -3.02 -13.68
CA ARG A 124 -5.01 -1.83 -13.98
C ARG A 124 -3.67 -1.84 -13.26
N GLU A 125 -3.66 -2.27 -12.00
CA GLU A 125 -2.44 -2.39 -11.20
C GLU A 125 -1.50 -3.46 -11.77
N ALA A 126 -2.03 -4.62 -12.14
CA ALA A 126 -1.29 -5.68 -12.83
C ALA A 126 -0.69 -5.19 -14.16
N ARG A 127 -1.44 -4.42 -14.96
CA ARG A 127 -0.93 -3.81 -16.20
C ARG A 127 0.18 -2.80 -15.91
N SER A 128 0.05 -2.01 -14.84
CA SER A 128 1.09 -1.06 -14.41
C SER A 128 2.37 -1.80 -13.99
N LEU A 129 2.24 -2.87 -13.21
CA LEU A 129 3.36 -3.73 -12.82
C LEU A 129 4.06 -4.33 -14.04
N LEU A 130 3.30 -4.83 -15.01
CA LEU A 130 3.86 -5.41 -16.23
C LEU A 130 4.57 -4.36 -17.10
N GLY A 131 3.99 -3.16 -17.23
CA GLY A 131 4.62 -2.04 -17.93
C GLY A 131 5.93 -1.59 -17.26
N PHE A 132 5.89 -1.42 -15.94
CA PHE A 132 7.06 -1.04 -15.14
C PHE A 132 8.14 -2.11 -15.16
N PHE A 133 7.78 -3.39 -15.12
CA PHE A 133 8.71 -4.50 -15.30
C PHE A 133 9.43 -4.40 -16.66
N GLY A 134 8.68 -4.17 -17.74
CA GLY A 134 9.26 -3.98 -19.08
C GLY A 134 10.22 -2.80 -19.14
N GLU A 135 9.86 -1.67 -18.51
CA GLU A 135 10.72 -0.49 -18.43
C GLU A 135 12.03 -0.76 -17.67
N VAL A 136 11.94 -1.38 -16.49
CA VAL A 136 13.11 -1.76 -15.68
C VAL A 136 13.97 -2.77 -16.43
N LEU A 137 13.38 -3.76 -17.10
CA LEU A 137 14.12 -4.76 -17.89
C LEU A 137 14.91 -4.10 -19.03
N VAL A 138 14.29 -3.16 -19.75
CA VAL A 138 14.97 -2.41 -20.81
C VAL A 138 16.12 -1.58 -20.25
N LYS A 139 15.94 -0.94 -19.09
CA LYS A 139 16.99 -0.14 -18.42
C LYS A 139 18.13 -1.00 -17.90
N MET A 140 17.82 -2.16 -17.31
CA MET A 140 18.81 -3.17 -16.91
C MET A 140 19.61 -3.66 -18.12
N LEU A 141 18.96 -3.95 -19.25
CA LEU A 141 19.67 -4.37 -20.46
C LEU A 141 20.55 -3.26 -21.05
N ARG A 142 20.11 -2.00 -20.97
CA ARG A 142 20.94 -0.84 -21.35
C ARG A 142 22.15 -0.70 -20.45
N LEU A 143 22.01 -0.95 -19.15
CA LEU A 143 23.12 -0.90 -18.20
C LEU A 143 24.21 -1.94 -18.54
N VAL A 144 23.82 -3.13 -18.98
CA VAL A 144 24.77 -4.15 -19.45
C VAL A 144 25.54 -3.68 -20.69
N ARG A 145 24.89 -2.90 -21.56
CA ARG A 145 25.52 -2.35 -22.79
C ARG A 145 26.35 -1.09 -22.51
N ASP A 146 25.98 -0.29 -21.53
CA ASP A 146 26.68 0.93 -21.12
C ASP A 146 26.94 0.92 -19.59
N PRO A 147 27.99 0.21 -19.14
CA PRO A 147 28.30 0.06 -17.71
C PRO A 147 28.65 1.37 -17.01
N ARG A 148 28.93 2.44 -17.75
CA ARG A 148 29.25 3.76 -17.18
C ARG A 148 28.06 4.40 -16.46
N ARG A 149 26.84 3.92 -16.74
CA ARG A 149 25.62 4.33 -16.05
C ARG A 149 25.43 3.64 -14.70
N PHE A 150 26.26 2.63 -14.39
CA PHE A 150 26.17 1.91 -13.12
C PHE A 150 26.56 2.81 -11.96
N ARG A 151 25.75 2.78 -10.91
CA ARG A 151 25.95 3.54 -9.68
C ARG A 151 26.34 2.57 -8.56
N PRO A 152 27.62 2.15 -8.48
CA PRO A 152 28.06 1.13 -7.54
C PRO A 152 27.84 1.57 -6.10
N ILE A 153 28.10 2.84 -5.78
CA ILE A 153 27.98 3.38 -4.41
C ILE A 153 26.54 3.24 -3.89
N ALA A 154 25.55 3.65 -4.69
CA ALA A 154 24.14 3.52 -4.33
C ALA A 154 23.69 2.06 -4.23
N THR A 155 24.22 1.19 -5.10
CA THR A 155 23.90 -0.23 -5.09
C THR A 155 24.44 -0.91 -3.84
N VAL A 156 25.70 -0.64 -3.48
CA VAL A 156 26.34 -1.19 -2.27
C VAL A 156 25.65 -0.69 -1.00
N PHE A 157 25.28 0.59 -0.94
CA PHE A 157 24.49 1.13 0.18
C PHE A 157 23.19 0.34 0.39
N HIS A 158 22.45 0.06 -0.69
CA HIS A 158 21.24 -0.76 -0.59
C HIS A 158 21.54 -2.23 -0.32
N MET A 159 22.69 -2.78 -0.75
CA MET A 159 23.09 -4.14 -0.40
C MET A 159 23.35 -4.30 1.10
N GLU A 160 23.97 -3.31 1.73
CA GLU A 160 24.17 -3.28 3.19
C GLU A 160 22.83 -3.18 3.93
N GLN A 161 22.04 -2.15 3.59
CA GLN A 161 20.75 -1.88 4.25
C GLN A 161 19.74 -3.03 4.11
N VAL A 162 19.75 -3.72 2.96
CA VAL A 162 18.76 -4.76 2.67
C VAL A 162 19.30 -6.16 2.94
N GLY A 163 20.59 -6.38 2.69
CA GLY A 163 21.26 -7.66 2.88
C GLY A 163 21.72 -7.85 4.31
N LEU A 164 22.76 -7.10 4.71
CA LEU A 164 23.46 -7.30 5.99
C LEU A 164 22.51 -7.12 7.18
N ASP A 165 21.66 -6.10 7.16
CA ASP A 165 20.69 -5.86 8.24
C ASP A 165 19.62 -6.97 8.34
N ALA A 166 19.42 -7.79 7.29
CA ALA A 166 18.47 -8.93 7.32
C ALA A 166 19.06 -10.19 7.93
N VAL A 167 20.39 -10.35 7.87
CA VAL A 167 21.05 -11.62 8.20
C VAL A 167 20.63 -12.16 9.57
N PRO A 168 20.64 -11.39 10.67
CA PRO A 168 20.30 -11.92 11.98
C PRO A 168 18.85 -12.40 12.06
N LEU A 169 17.91 -11.64 11.48
CA LEU A 169 16.48 -11.98 11.49
C LEU A 169 16.22 -13.24 10.65
N VAL A 170 16.77 -13.29 9.44
CA VAL A 170 16.60 -14.43 8.52
C VAL A 170 17.21 -15.70 9.11
N ALA A 171 18.44 -15.62 9.64
CA ALA A 171 19.11 -16.76 10.26
C ALA A 171 18.34 -17.27 11.49
N LEU A 172 17.93 -16.38 12.39
CA LEU A 172 17.20 -16.77 13.60
C LEU A 172 15.86 -17.44 13.25
N LEU A 173 15.05 -16.82 12.37
CA LEU A 173 13.75 -17.36 12.01
C LEU A 173 13.88 -18.70 11.27
N CYS A 174 14.80 -18.81 10.32
CA CYS A 174 14.99 -20.07 9.58
C CYS A 174 15.53 -21.18 10.48
N PHE A 175 16.42 -20.86 11.43
CA PHE A 175 16.86 -21.81 12.46
C PHE A 175 15.69 -22.33 13.29
N LEU A 176 14.84 -21.43 13.81
CA LEU A 176 13.68 -21.81 14.61
C LEU A 176 12.68 -22.64 13.81
N VAL A 177 12.37 -22.24 12.57
CA VAL A 177 11.48 -23.02 11.70
C VAL A 177 12.10 -24.38 11.38
N GLY A 178 13.41 -24.46 11.18
CA GLY A 178 14.11 -25.72 10.93
C GLY A 178 14.03 -26.69 12.10
N ALA A 179 14.23 -26.18 13.31
CA ALA A 179 14.05 -26.94 14.54
C ALA A 179 12.59 -27.43 14.69
N VAL A 180 11.61 -26.54 14.47
CA VAL A 180 10.18 -26.87 14.56
C VAL A 180 9.81 -27.95 13.53
N VAL A 181 10.21 -27.80 12.26
CA VAL A 181 9.95 -28.78 11.20
C VAL A 181 10.60 -30.13 11.53
N ALA A 182 11.83 -30.15 12.03
CA ALA A 182 12.49 -31.37 12.46
C ALA A 182 11.73 -32.05 13.60
N PHE A 183 11.30 -31.30 14.61
CA PHE A 183 10.57 -31.84 15.75
C PHE A 183 9.21 -32.43 15.37
N LEU A 184 8.42 -31.69 14.57
CA LEU A 184 7.13 -32.16 14.07
C LEU A 184 7.31 -33.37 13.15
N GLY A 185 8.24 -33.30 12.20
CA GLY A 185 8.54 -34.40 11.28
C GLY A 185 8.97 -35.66 12.02
N ALA A 186 9.79 -35.51 13.07
CA ALA A 186 10.23 -36.61 13.90
C ALA A 186 9.10 -37.31 14.64
N ASN A 187 8.16 -36.56 15.20
CA ASN A 187 7.01 -37.14 15.88
C ASN A 187 6.15 -37.94 14.90
N VAL A 188 5.93 -37.43 13.69
CA VAL A 188 5.18 -38.14 12.64
C VAL A 188 5.92 -39.40 12.18
N LEU A 189 7.22 -39.32 11.92
CA LEU A 189 8.02 -40.46 11.43
C LEU A 189 8.27 -41.52 12.51
N ARG A 190 8.19 -41.16 13.78
CA ARG A 190 8.33 -42.10 14.91
C ARG A 190 7.27 -43.17 14.89
N ASP A 191 6.04 -42.82 14.52
CA ASP A 191 4.92 -43.77 14.42
C ASP A 191 5.15 -44.84 13.34
N PHE A 192 6.03 -44.56 12.37
CA PHE A 192 6.42 -45.49 11.30
C PHE A 192 7.79 -46.15 11.55
N GLY A 193 8.43 -45.91 12.70
CA GLY A 193 9.79 -46.40 12.99
C GLY A 193 10.87 -45.79 12.09
N ALA A 194 10.60 -44.64 11.49
CA ALA A 194 11.33 -44.05 10.37
C ALA A 194 12.04 -42.74 10.76
N THR A 195 12.39 -42.53 12.04
CA THR A 195 12.91 -41.25 12.57
C THR A 195 14.20 -40.76 11.89
N ILE A 196 14.98 -41.66 11.31
CA ILE A 196 16.18 -41.28 10.55
C ILE A 196 15.85 -40.44 9.31
N PHE A 197 14.66 -40.61 8.71
CA PHE A 197 14.22 -39.88 7.51
C PHE A 197 13.89 -38.39 7.77
N VAL A 198 13.94 -37.95 9.03
CA VAL A 198 13.80 -36.54 9.39
C VAL A 198 14.94 -35.72 8.79
N VAL A 199 16.13 -36.30 8.63
CA VAL A 199 17.28 -35.62 8.01
C VAL A 199 16.95 -35.23 6.58
N GLU A 200 16.40 -36.15 5.81
CA GLU A 200 15.99 -35.97 4.42
C GLU A 200 14.83 -34.98 4.31
N LEU A 201 13.83 -35.11 5.18
CA LEU A 201 12.69 -34.19 5.23
C LEU A 201 13.16 -32.75 5.42
N VAL A 202 13.97 -32.49 6.45
CA VAL A 202 14.46 -31.14 6.73
C VAL A 202 15.37 -30.65 5.61
N SER A 203 16.30 -31.49 5.15
CA SER A 203 17.29 -31.11 4.15
C SER A 203 16.65 -30.73 2.82
N ILE A 204 15.76 -31.57 2.30
CA ILE A 204 15.10 -31.34 1.02
C ILE A 204 14.13 -30.15 1.14
N ALA A 205 13.35 -30.08 2.21
CA ALA A 205 12.35 -29.02 2.38
C ALA A 205 13.00 -27.64 2.51
N PHE A 206 14.11 -27.50 3.25
CA PHE A 206 14.81 -26.22 3.39
C PHE A 206 15.56 -25.81 2.13
N LEU A 207 16.24 -26.74 1.46
CA LEU A 207 17.00 -26.45 0.26
C LEU A 207 16.11 -26.10 -0.94
N ARG A 208 14.91 -26.70 -1.06
CA ARG A 208 14.03 -26.46 -2.22
C ARG A 208 13.01 -25.35 -2.00
N GLU A 209 12.45 -25.27 -0.80
CA GLU A 209 11.22 -24.50 -0.56
C GLU A 209 11.40 -23.49 0.60
N PHE A 210 11.57 -23.96 1.83
CA PHE A 210 11.48 -23.09 3.01
C PHE A 210 12.56 -22.01 3.05
N GLY A 211 13.81 -22.33 2.70
CA GLY A 211 14.90 -21.36 2.79
C GLY A 211 14.65 -20.12 1.92
N VAL A 212 14.24 -20.34 0.68
CA VAL A 212 13.97 -19.24 -0.27
C VAL A 212 12.64 -18.54 0.02
N LEU A 213 11.59 -19.30 0.35
CA LEU A 213 10.27 -18.76 0.62
C LEU A 213 10.25 -17.88 1.89
N LEU A 214 10.82 -18.35 3.00
CA LEU A 214 10.87 -17.59 4.26
C LEU A 214 11.68 -16.31 4.09
N THR A 215 12.85 -16.40 3.43
CA THR A 215 13.69 -15.23 3.13
C THR A 215 12.92 -14.21 2.31
N ALA A 216 12.22 -14.66 1.25
CA ALA A 216 11.44 -13.79 0.38
C ALA A 216 10.26 -13.14 1.11
N ILE A 217 9.53 -13.87 1.97
CA ILE A 217 8.43 -13.31 2.77
C ILE A 217 8.93 -12.24 3.74
N ILE A 218 10.04 -12.50 4.44
CA ILE A 218 10.64 -11.53 5.38
C ILE A 218 11.07 -10.26 4.64
N LEU A 219 11.75 -10.41 3.49
CA LEU A 219 12.18 -9.28 2.67
C LEU A 219 10.99 -8.55 2.02
N ALA A 220 9.95 -9.26 1.60
CA ALA A 220 8.71 -8.63 1.13
C ALA A 220 8.08 -7.75 2.21
N GLY A 221 8.06 -8.22 3.46
CA GLY A 221 7.55 -7.44 4.59
C GLY A 221 8.38 -6.21 4.91
N ARG A 222 9.70 -6.36 5.04
CA ARG A 222 10.60 -5.30 5.53
C ARG A 222 11.15 -4.40 4.41
N THR A 223 11.62 -5.00 3.33
CA THR A 223 12.35 -4.29 2.27
C THR A 223 11.40 -3.66 1.27
N ALA A 224 10.32 -4.34 0.85
CA ALA A 224 9.35 -3.74 -0.07
C ALA A 224 8.67 -2.52 0.56
N SER A 225 8.29 -2.64 1.84
CA SER A 225 7.71 -1.53 2.60
C SER A 225 8.71 -0.38 2.77
N ALA A 226 9.98 -0.67 3.10
CA ALA A 226 11.02 0.35 3.20
C ALA A 226 11.26 1.07 1.87
N PHE A 227 11.32 0.35 0.74
CA PHE A 227 11.45 0.97 -0.58
C PHE A 227 10.25 1.85 -0.93
N THR A 228 9.04 1.37 -0.64
CA THR A 228 7.79 2.11 -0.83
C THR A 228 7.80 3.38 0.00
N ALA A 229 8.15 3.28 1.29
CA ALA A 229 8.19 4.39 2.22
C ALA A 229 9.25 5.44 1.82
N GLN A 230 10.46 5.00 1.46
CA GLN A 230 11.54 5.88 1.03
C GLN A 230 11.18 6.63 -0.25
N ILE A 231 10.77 5.92 -1.30
CA ILE A 231 10.43 6.54 -2.59
C ILE A 231 9.17 7.39 -2.44
N GLY A 232 8.15 6.91 -1.73
CA GLY A 232 6.93 7.67 -1.48
C GLY A 232 7.15 8.95 -0.68
N ALA A 233 8.08 8.96 0.28
CA ALA A 233 8.48 10.16 0.99
C ALA A 233 9.26 11.14 0.10
N MET A 234 9.97 10.66 -0.92
CA MET A 234 10.59 11.52 -1.94
C MET A 234 9.55 12.10 -2.89
N VAL A 235 8.52 11.33 -3.26
CA VAL A 235 7.39 11.81 -4.06
C VAL A 235 6.62 12.90 -3.31
N GLY A 236 6.32 12.69 -2.02
CA GLY A 236 5.64 13.70 -1.21
C GLY A 236 6.44 14.99 -0.94
N ARG A 237 7.76 14.95 -1.13
CA ARG A 237 8.65 16.11 -1.06
C ARG A 237 8.98 16.71 -2.43
N GLU A 238 8.29 16.26 -3.48
CA GLU A 238 8.52 16.68 -4.87
C GLU A 238 9.95 16.43 -5.41
N GLU A 239 10.76 15.63 -4.70
CA GLU A 239 12.14 15.33 -5.11
C GLU A 239 12.16 14.53 -6.42
N VAL A 240 11.16 13.66 -6.63
CA VAL A 240 11.01 12.86 -7.86
C VAL A 240 10.65 13.74 -9.06
N ASP A 241 9.81 14.75 -8.86
CA ASP A 241 9.44 15.67 -9.92
C ASP A 241 10.57 16.65 -10.23
N ALA A 242 11.32 17.09 -9.22
CA ALA A 242 12.56 17.84 -9.40
C ALA A 242 13.61 17.06 -10.21
N MET A 243 13.73 15.74 -10.03
CA MET A 243 14.59 14.92 -10.88
C MET A 243 14.15 14.92 -12.34
N ARG A 244 12.83 14.80 -12.59
CA ARG A 244 12.28 14.83 -13.96
C ARG A 244 12.51 16.18 -14.64
N THR A 245 12.37 17.31 -13.92
CA THR A 245 12.63 18.65 -14.49
C THR A 245 14.10 18.87 -14.81
N LEU A 246 15.02 18.23 -14.09
CA LEU A 246 16.45 18.20 -14.41
C LEU A 246 16.82 17.27 -15.58
N GLY A 247 15.84 16.63 -16.22
CA GLY A 247 16.05 15.67 -17.31
C GLY A 247 16.65 14.34 -16.84
N LEU A 248 16.58 14.05 -15.54
CA LEU A 248 17.04 12.80 -14.96
C LEU A 248 15.89 11.79 -14.88
N ASP A 249 16.20 10.53 -15.17
CA ASP A 249 15.22 9.45 -15.10
C ASP A 249 15.16 8.86 -13.67
N PRO A 250 14.01 8.97 -12.96
CA PRO A 250 13.89 8.44 -11.60
C PRO A 250 14.10 6.93 -11.51
N VAL A 251 13.78 6.17 -12.56
CA VAL A 251 13.95 4.71 -12.53
C VAL A 251 15.44 4.36 -12.55
N ASP A 252 16.24 5.04 -13.37
CA ASP A 252 17.70 4.82 -13.43
C ASP A 252 18.38 5.17 -12.09
N LEU A 253 17.90 6.22 -11.42
CA LEU A 253 18.51 6.73 -10.18
C LEU A 253 18.02 6.01 -8.91
N LEU A 254 16.74 5.68 -8.84
CA LEU A 254 16.12 5.13 -7.63
C LEU A 254 15.90 3.63 -7.71
N VAL A 255 15.38 3.14 -8.84
CA VAL A 255 14.85 1.77 -8.94
C VAL A 255 15.97 0.79 -9.27
N ILE A 256 16.79 1.09 -10.28
CA ILE A 256 17.86 0.18 -10.75
C ILE A 256 18.83 -0.21 -9.63
N PRO A 257 19.37 0.70 -8.80
CA PRO A 257 20.27 0.32 -7.71
C PRO A 257 19.61 -0.59 -6.67
N ARG A 258 18.32 -0.39 -6.37
CA ARG A 258 17.54 -1.20 -5.43
C ARG A 258 17.26 -2.60 -5.97
N VAL A 259 16.88 -2.70 -7.25
CA VAL A 259 16.66 -3.98 -7.94
C VAL A 259 17.96 -4.79 -7.99
N LEU A 260 19.09 -4.16 -8.36
CA LEU A 260 20.40 -4.81 -8.38
C LEU A 260 20.86 -5.27 -7.00
N ALA A 261 20.66 -4.42 -5.98
CA ALA A 261 20.97 -4.79 -4.61
C ALA A 261 20.19 -6.03 -4.19
N LEU A 262 18.88 -6.09 -4.48
CA LEU A 262 18.04 -7.23 -4.08
C LEU A 262 18.35 -8.49 -4.89
N LEU A 263 18.64 -8.36 -6.19
CA LEU A 263 19.02 -9.48 -7.06
C LEU A 263 20.27 -10.23 -6.56
N VAL A 264 21.19 -9.52 -5.91
CA VAL A 264 22.41 -10.13 -5.35
C VAL A 264 22.20 -10.57 -3.90
N THR A 265 21.55 -9.74 -3.08
CA THR A 265 21.40 -10.02 -1.64
C THR A 265 20.41 -11.12 -1.33
N LEU A 266 19.31 -11.27 -2.08
CA LEU A 266 18.31 -12.29 -1.77
C LEU A 266 18.84 -13.72 -1.97
N PRO A 267 19.59 -14.06 -3.04
CA PRO A 267 20.24 -15.37 -3.14
C PRO A 267 21.25 -15.64 -2.02
N LEU A 268 22.02 -14.63 -1.60
CA LEU A 268 22.97 -14.75 -0.49
C LEU A 268 22.25 -14.99 0.84
N LEU A 269 21.19 -14.25 1.12
CA LEU A 269 20.36 -14.44 2.31
C LEU A 269 19.65 -15.79 2.29
N THR A 270 19.22 -16.25 1.13
CA THR A 270 18.60 -17.57 0.93
C THR A 270 19.58 -18.68 1.29
N PHE A 271 20.85 -18.54 0.90
CA PHE A 271 21.88 -19.48 1.30
C PHE A 271 22.08 -19.50 2.82
N VAL A 272 22.13 -18.32 3.46
CA VAL A 272 22.20 -18.22 4.93
C VAL A 272 20.98 -18.86 5.60
N ALA A 273 19.78 -18.62 5.08
CA ALA A 273 18.53 -19.21 5.56
C ALA A 273 18.55 -20.75 5.49
N MET A 274 19.03 -21.30 4.38
CA MET A 274 19.18 -22.75 4.23
C MET A 274 20.14 -23.31 5.27
N MET A 275 21.32 -22.71 5.44
CA MET A 275 22.29 -23.17 6.45
C MET A 275 21.72 -23.07 7.86
N ALA A 276 21.06 -21.97 8.21
CA ALA A 276 20.44 -21.80 9.52
C ALA A 276 19.33 -22.82 9.78
N GLY A 277 18.48 -23.11 8.78
CA GLY A 277 17.43 -24.12 8.87
C GLY A 277 17.96 -25.54 9.05
N LEU A 278 19.01 -25.91 8.31
CA LEU A 278 19.69 -27.20 8.49
C LEU A 278 20.29 -27.33 9.90
N LEU A 279 20.92 -26.26 10.41
CA LEU A 279 21.45 -26.23 11.78
C LEU A 279 20.35 -26.37 12.84
N GLY A 280 19.18 -25.76 12.61
CA GLY A 280 18.00 -25.94 13.47
C GLY A 280 17.55 -27.39 13.51
N GLY A 281 17.48 -28.05 12.35
CA GLY A 281 17.11 -29.46 12.28
C GLY A 281 18.15 -30.40 12.89
N LEU A 282 19.45 -30.12 12.70
CA LEU A 282 20.54 -30.84 13.34
C LEU A 282 20.46 -30.75 14.86
N THR A 283 20.16 -29.55 15.39
CA THR A 283 20.02 -29.33 16.83
C THR A 283 18.93 -30.24 17.42
N VAL A 284 17.75 -30.29 16.79
CA VAL A 284 16.68 -31.17 17.25
C VAL A 284 17.02 -32.66 17.04
N GLY A 285 17.67 -33.01 15.93
CA GLY A 285 18.17 -34.36 15.66
C GLY A 285 19.10 -34.86 16.76
N ALA A 286 20.03 -34.01 17.21
CA ALA A 286 20.99 -34.35 18.24
C ALA A 286 20.37 -34.43 19.64
N PHE A 287 19.51 -33.47 20.02
CA PHE A 287 19.01 -33.35 21.40
C PHE A 287 17.69 -34.07 21.67
N ASN A 288 16.84 -34.30 20.68
CA ASN A 288 15.52 -34.91 20.87
C ASN A 288 15.41 -36.34 20.34
N LEU A 289 16.23 -36.70 19.35
CA LEU A 289 16.15 -37.98 18.64
C LEU A 289 17.33 -38.91 18.93
N ASP A 290 18.27 -38.49 19.77
CA ASP A 290 19.51 -39.19 20.09
C ASP A 290 20.32 -39.61 18.84
N ILE A 291 20.16 -38.87 17.74
CA ILE A 291 20.92 -39.12 16.49
C ILE A 291 22.28 -38.46 16.65
N PRO A 292 23.40 -39.21 16.63
CA PRO A 292 24.72 -38.62 16.69
C PRO A 292 24.91 -37.58 15.57
N PRO A 293 25.45 -36.38 15.84
CA PRO A 293 25.64 -35.35 14.82
C PRO A 293 26.42 -35.84 13.60
N GLN A 294 27.38 -36.74 13.80
CA GLN A 294 28.14 -37.36 12.71
C GLN A 294 27.24 -38.21 11.80
N GLN A 295 26.30 -38.98 12.36
CA GLN A 295 25.35 -39.77 11.60
C GLN A 295 24.37 -38.89 10.83
N TYR A 296 23.89 -37.80 11.47
CA TYR A 296 23.05 -36.80 10.80
C TYR A 296 23.77 -36.22 9.59
N LEU A 297 25.04 -35.83 9.75
CA LEU A 297 25.82 -35.22 8.69
C LEU A 297 26.13 -36.19 7.54
N THR A 298 26.49 -37.44 7.84
CA THR A 298 26.65 -38.49 6.82
C THR A 298 25.35 -38.72 6.06
N ARG A 299 24.22 -38.84 6.77
CA ARG A 299 22.91 -39.06 6.14
C ARG A 299 22.49 -37.89 5.27
N MET A 300 22.77 -36.66 5.73
CA MET A 300 22.57 -35.44 4.97
C MET A 300 23.43 -35.47 3.70
N GLN A 301 24.72 -35.79 3.77
CA GLN A 301 25.61 -35.87 2.60
C GLN A 301 25.15 -36.92 1.58
N ASP A 302 24.70 -38.09 2.05
CA ASP A 302 24.22 -39.17 1.18
C ASP A 302 22.94 -38.81 0.43
N THR A 303 22.10 -37.95 1.02
CA THR A 303 20.79 -37.58 0.45
C THR A 303 20.82 -36.20 -0.24
N MET A 304 21.74 -35.33 0.14
CA MET A 304 21.81 -33.95 -0.32
C MET A 304 22.38 -33.90 -1.74
N SER A 305 21.48 -33.94 -2.72
CA SER A 305 21.83 -33.55 -4.08
C SER A 305 22.05 -32.04 -4.16
N LEU A 306 23.19 -31.61 -4.74
CA LEU A 306 23.42 -30.20 -5.09
C LEU A 306 22.29 -29.60 -5.93
N LYS A 307 21.50 -30.45 -6.62
CA LYS A 307 20.30 -30.03 -7.35
C LYS A 307 19.31 -29.29 -6.46
N HIS A 308 19.07 -29.77 -5.23
CA HIS A 308 18.10 -29.13 -4.33
C HIS A 308 18.52 -27.71 -3.95
N LEU A 309 19.81 -27.50 -3.71
CA LEU A 309 20.39 -26.19 -3.47
C LEU A 309 20.19 -25.25 -4.67
N TRP A 310 20.51 -25.72 -5.88
CA TRP A 310 20.35 -24.92 -7.09
C TRP A 310 18.89 -24.62 -7.44
N VAL A 311 17.98 -25.54 -7.14
CA VAL A 311 16.53 -25.32 -7.27
C VAL A 311 16.09 -24.15 -6.39
N GLY A 312 16.42 -24.16 -5.09
CA GLY A 312 16.05 -23.07 -4.20
C GLY A 312 16.74 -21.74 -4.54
N LEU A 313 18.06 -21.76 -4.80
CA LEU A 313 18.81 -20.56 -5.20
C LEU A 313 18.34 -20.00 -6.55
N GLY A 314 17.90 -20.85 -7.47
CA GLY A 314 17.40 -20.44 -8.79
C GLY A 314 16.10 -19.63 -8.72
N LYS A 315 15.26 -19.86 -7.71
CA LYS A 315 14.02 -19.09 -7.49
C LYS A 315 14.31 -17.70 -6.91
N ALA A 316 15.37 -17.55 -6.12
CA ALA A 316 15.68 -16.33 -5.38
C ALA A 316 15.78 -15.05 -6.25
N PRO A 317 16.49 -15.04 -7.40
CA PRO A 317 16.53 -13.86 -8.28
C PRO A 317 15.15 -13.42 -8.78
N VAL A 318 14.24 -14.36 -9.03
CA VAL A 318 12.88 -14.04 -9.50
C VAL A 318 12.08 -13.36 -8.40
N PHE A 319 12.17 -13.87 -7.17
CA PHE A 319 11.53 -13.23 -6.02
C PHE A 319 12.13 -11.87 -5.71
N ALA A 320 13.45 -11.71 -5.84
CA ALA A 320 14.12 -10.42 -5.67
C ALA A 320 13.59 -9.38 -6.65
N LEU A 321 13.45 -9.77 -7.92
CA LEU A 321 12.90 -8.90 -8.95
C LEU A 321 11.47 -8.47 -8.61
N VAL A 322 10.61 -9.42 -8.23
CA VAL A 322 9.22 -9.14 -7.85
C VAL A 322 9.12 -8.19 -6.66
N ILE A 323 9.83 -8.48 -5.57
CA ILE A 323 9.80 -7.69 -4.33
C ILE A 323 10.29 -6.27 -4.58
N SER A 324 11.41 -6.12 -5.31
CA SER A 324 11.98 -4.80 -5.61
C SER A 324 11.09 -3.99 -6.54
N LEU A 325 10.48 -4.62 -7.56
CA LEU A 325 9.58 -3.95 -8.50
C LEU A 325 8.31 -3.46 -7.81
N ILE A 326 7.65 -4.30 -7.01
CA ILE A 326 6.43 -3.92 -6.31
C ILE A 326 6.73 -2.78 -5.33
N GLY A 327 7.77 -2.92 -4.50
CA GLY A 327 8.15 -1.87 -3.54
C GLY A 327 8.50 -0.54 -4.22
N CYS A 328 9.17 -0.58 -5.37
CA CYS A 328 9.50 0.64 -6.11
C CYS A 328 8.28 1.25 -6.81
N LEU A 329 7.44 0.42 -7.42
CA LEU A 329 6.26 0.91 -8.14
C LEU A 329 5.25 1.55 -7.19
N GLU A 330 4.93 0.87 -6.07
CA GLU A 330 4.00 1.40 -5.07
C GLU A 330 4.50 2.73 -4.49
N GLY A 331 5.82 2.86 -4.27
CA GLY A 331 6.44 4.12 -3.84
C GLY A 331 6.29 5.25 -4.86
N LEU A 332 6.44 4.95 -6.15
CA LEU A 332 6.25 5.93 -7.24
C LEU A 332 4.76 6.32 -7.45
N GLN A 333 3.82 5.53 -6.94
CA GLN A 333 2.37 5.76 -7.07
C GLN A 333 1.73 6.49 -5.86
N VAL A 334 2.55 6.94 -4.90
CA VAL A 334 2.07 7.71 -3.74
C VAL A 334 1.56 9.09 -4.19
N LYS A 335 0.42 9.53 -3.64
CA LYS A 335 -0.23 10.81 -4.01
C LYS A 335 0.15 12.00 -3.12
N GLY A 336 1.35 11.99 -2.55
CA GLY A 336 1.88 13.07 -1.71
C GLY A 336 1.27 13.22 -0.31
N THR A 337 0.25 12.45 0.07
CA THR A 337 -0.32 12.47 1.43
C THR A 337 0.27 11.36 2.31
N ALA A 338 0.40 11.61 3.62
CA ALA A 338 0.86 10.60 4.59
C ALA A 338 -0.05 9.37 4.63
N GLN A 339 -1.37 9.55 4.45
CA GLN A 339 -2.32 8.45 4.36
C GLN A 339 -2.07 7.59 3.12
N SER A 340 -1.89 8.20 1.95
CA SER A 340 -1.58 7.48 0.72
C SER A 340 -0.28 6.69 0.84
N LEU A 341 0.73 7.23 1.53
CA LEU A 341 1.99 6.54 1.79
C LEU A 341 1.77 5.25 2.61
N GLY A 342 0.98 5.33 3.69
CA GLY A 342 0.66 4.17 4.53
C GLY A 342 -0.13 3.08 3.78
N GLU A 343 -1.12 3.50 2.99
CA GLU A 343 -1.92 2.59 2.15
C GLU A 343 -1.05 1.86 1.12
N ARG A 344 -0.21 2.59 0.40
CA ARG A 344 0.72 2.04 -0.61
C ARG A 344 1.79 1.14 0.01
N THR A 345 2.31 1.52 1.18
CA THR A 345 3.27 0.69 1.93
C THR A 345 2.65 -0.67 2.30
N THR A 346 1.42 -0.67 2.79
CA THR A 346 0.71 -1.92 3.14
C THR A 346 0.40 -2.75 1.89
N SER A 347 -0.07 -2.09 0.82
CA SER A 347 -0.32 -2.72 -0.48
C SER A 347 0.93 -3.42 -1.01
N SER A 348 2.09 -2.77 -0.94
CA SER A 348 3.36 -3.32 -1.41
C SER A 348 3.73 -4.64 -0.73
N VAL A 349 3.48 -4.76 0.57
CA VAL A 349 3.78 -5.96 1.35
C VAL A 349 2.83 -7.09 0.95
N VAL A 350 1.53 -6.82 0.91
CA VAL A 350 0.52 -7.82 0.57
C VAL A 350 0.74 -8.34 -0.84
N GLN A 351 0.90 -7.44 -1.82
CA GLN A 351 1.15 -7.83 -3.21
C GLN A 351 2.45 -8.62 -3.36
N SER A 352 3.53 -8.19 -2.70
CA SER A 352 4.83 -8.88 -2.78
C SER A 352 4.74 -10.30 -2.21
N ILE A 353 4.16 -10.46 -1.01
CA ILE A 353 4.01 -11.78 -0.38
C ILE A 353 3.10 -12.68 -1.22
N SER A 354 1.94 -12.17 -1.65
CA SER A 354 1.00 -12.95 -2.46
C SER A 354 1.63 -13.42 -3.77
N LEU A 355 2.33 -12.53 -4.50
CA LEU A 355 2.93 -12.89 -5.78
C LEU A 355 4.12 -13.85 -5.61
N VAL A 356 4.94 -13.68 -4.56
CA VAL A 356 6.02 -14.62 -4.22
C VAL A 356 5.46 -16.01 -3.96
N ILE A 357 4.40 -16.14 -3.16
CA ILE A 357 3.78 -17.45 -2.85
C ILE A 357 3.21 -18.10 -4.12
N VAL A 358 2.52 -17.33 -4.96
CA VAL A 358 1.98 -17.85 -6.23
C VAL A 358 3.10 -18.31 -7.16
N LEU A 359 4.17 -17.53 -7.29
CA LEU A 359 5.32 -17.90 -8.11
C LEU A 359 6.08 -19.10 -7.54
N ASP A 360 6.20 -19.21 -6.23
CA ASP A 360 6.83 -20.37 -5.59
C ASP A 360 6.05 -21.66 -5.87
N ALA A 361 4.72 -21.63 -5.71
CA ALA A 361 3.85 -22.75 -6.07
C ALA A 361 3.97 -23.12 -7.56
N PHE A 362 4.01 -22.12 -8.44
CA PHE A 362 4.24 -22.34 -9.87
C PHE A 362 5.60 -23.00 -10.12
N PHE A 363 6.69 -22.48 -9.55
CA PHE A 363 8.02 -23.06 -9.72
C PHE A 363 8.14 -24.46 -9.13
N ALA A 364 7.51 -24.72 -7.98
CA ALA A 364 7.50 -26.04 -7.35
C ALA A 364 6.85 -27.09 -8.26
N ILE A 365 5.66 -26.79 -8.80
CA ILE A 365 4.95 -27.68 -9.73
C ILE A 365 5.74 -27.84 -11.04
N TRP A 366 6.21 -26.72 -11.60
CA TRP A 366 6.97 -26.72 -12.85
C TRP A 366 8.24 -27.58 -12.70
N LEU A 367 9.10 -27.30 -11.71
CA LEU A 367 10.35 -28.04 -11.50
C LEU A 367 10.12 -29.54 -11.22
N MET A 368 9.04 -29.87 -10.51
CA MET A 368 8.64 -31.26 -10.30
C MET A 368 8.33 -31.97 -11.63
N GLU A 369 7.60 -31.33 -12.55
CA GLU A 369 7.27 -31.88 -13.87
C GLU A 369 8.51 -32.09 -14.76
N MET A 370 9.53 -31.23 -14.71
CA MET A 370 10.79 -31.50 -15.43
C MET A 370 11.73 -32.49 -14.72
N GLY A 371 11.33 -33.04 -13.57
CA GLY A 371 12.13 -34.00 -12.82
C GLY A 371 13.35 -33.42 -12.11
N TRP A 372 13.29 -32.13 -11.72
CA TRP A 372 14.33 -31.43 -10.98
C TRP A 372 14.05 -31.37 -9.47
#